data_AF-A0A7V8BEB1-F1
#
_entry.id   AF-A0A7V8BEB1-F1
#
_cell.length_a   1.000
_cell.length_b   1.000
_cell.length_c   1.000
_cell.angle_alpha   90.00
_cell.angle_beta   90.00
_cell.angle_gamma   90.00
#
_symmetry.space_group_name_H-M   'P 1'
#
loop_
_entity.id
_entity.type
_entity.pdbx_description
1 polymer ?
#
loop_
_entity_poly.entity_id
_entity_poly.type
_entity_poly.pdbx_seq_one_letter_code
_entity_poly.pdbx_strand_id
1 'polypeptide(L)' 'TSLLPNTSEILIVGEKNPVPLVARFIINPGMAPEISLRMKMAETGKVRALVKSGGNYYSSAKEVKITIGGCGG' A
#
# COMPACT_ATOMS: atom_id res chain seq x y z
N THR A 1 6.54 -4.69 -5.84
CA THR A 1 7.71 -5.34 -5.24
C THR A 1 8.63 -4.31 -4.62
N SER A 2 9.04 -4.52 -3.36
CA SER A 2 10.09 -3.69 -2.73
C SER A 2 11.46 -4.20 -3.16
N LEU A 3 12.35 -3.31 -3.59
CA LEU A 3 13.77 -3.61 -3.87
C LEU A 3 14.68 -3.25 -2.70
N LEU A 4 14.11 -2.83 -1.57
CA LEU A 4 14.86 -2.37 -0.40
C LEU A 4 15.33 -3.57 0.44
N PRO A 5 16.63 -3.63 0.83
CA PRO A 5 17.15 -4.69 1.67
C PRO A 5 16.59 -4.58 3.10
N ASN A 6 16.32 -5.72 3.73
CA ASN A 6 15.76 -5.80 5.09
C ASN A 6 14.40 -5.11 5.24
N THR A 7 13.53 -5.24 4.23
CA THR A 7 12.13 -4.83 4.34
C THR A 7 11.47 -5.66 5.45
N SER A 8 10.97 -5.00 6.50
CA SER A 8 10.32 -5.64 7.64
C SER A 8 8.80 -5.40 7.67
N GLU A 9 8.34 -4.35 7.01
CA GLU A 9 6.94 -3.97 7.03
C GLU A 9 6.54 -3.23 5.76
N ILE A 10 5.34 -3.53 5.25
CA ILE A 10 4.73 -2.81 4.13
C ILE A 10 3.31 -2.41 4.53
N LEU A 11 3.02 -1.11 4.50
CA LEU A 11 1.69 -0.56 4.73
C LEU A 11 1.16 0.02 3.42
N ILE A 12 -0.09 -0.28 3.11
CA ILE A 12 -0.79 0.27 1.93
C ILE A 12 -1.87 1.24 2.43
N VAL A 13 -1.80 2.47 1.94
CA VAL A 13 -2.66 3.57 2.36
C VAL A 13 -3.42 4.12 1.16
N GLY A 14 -4.75 4.12 1.22
CA GLY A 14 -5.61 4.82 0.27
C GLY A 14 -6.03 6.16 0.85
N GLU A 15 -5.44 7.27 0.39
CA GLU A 15 -5.62 8.59 1.02
C GLU A 15 -7.08 9.10 0.99
N LYS A 16 -7.89 8.59 0.06
CA LYS A 16 -9.30 8.97 -0.15
C LYS A 16 -10.30 7.89 0.23
N ASN A 17 -9.86 6.86 0.93
CA ASN A 17 -10.76 5.84 1.46
C ASN A 17 -11.25 6.24 2.86
N PRO A 18 -12.51 5.89 3.24
CA PRO A 18 -13.00 6.10 4.61
C PRO A 18 -12.11 5.48 5.68
N VAL A 19 -11.49 4.34 5.36
CA VAL A 19 -10.42 3.73 6.15
C VAL A 19 -9.11 3.87 5.36
N PRO A 20 -8.20 4.79 5.75
CA PRO A 20 -6.99 5.06 4.98
C PRO A 20 -6.01 3.90 4.98
N LEU A 21 -5.80 3.22 6.12
CA LEU A 21 -4.93 2.05 6.19
C LEU A 21 -5.68 0.83 5.61
N VAL A 22 -5.30 0.45 4.41
CA VAL A 22 -5.95 -0.63 3.65
C VAL A 22 -5.42 -1.98 4.07
N ALA A 23 -4.11 -2.07 4.24
CA ALA A 23 -3.44 -3.30 4.63
C ALA A 23 -2.09 -3.02 5.28
N ARG A 24 -1.70 -3.93 6.17
CA ARG A 24 -0.40 -3.95 6.84
C ARG A 24 0.16 -5.35 6.74
N PHE A 25 1.37 -5.46 6.21
CA PHE A 25 2.07 -6.72 6.03
C PHE A 25 3.39 -6.67 6.78
N ILE A 26 3.63 -7.70 7.58
CA ILE A 26 4.90 -7.90 8.28
C ILE A 26 5.70 -8.88 7.44
N ILE A 27 6.87 -8.46 7.00
CA ILE A 27 7.77 -9.25 6.16
C ILE A 27 8.83 -9.87 7.06
N ASN A 28 8.82 -11.19 7.16
CA ASN A 28 9.82 -11.93 7.92
C ASN A 28 11.11 -12.11 7.09
N PRO A 29 12.27 -12.25 7.75
CA PRO A 29 13.53 -12.51 7.07
C PRO A 29 13.43 -13.74 6.15
N GLY A 30 13.84 -13.59 4.89
CA GLY A 30 13.78 -14.65 3.87
C GLY A 30 12.51 -14.66 3.00
N MET A 31 11.52 -13.80 3.29
CA MET A 31 10.33 -13.64 2.45
C MET A 31 10.58 -12.58 1.36
N ALA A 32 10.20 -12.88 0.12
CA ALA A 32 10.22 -11.89 -0.95
C ALA A 32 9.16 -10.81 -0.68
N PRO A 33 9.53 -9.51 -0.64
CA PRO A 33 8.60 -8.41 -0.35
C PRO A 33 7.79 -8.04 -1.61
N GLU A 34 7.06 -9.01 -2.15
CA GLU A 34 6.13 -8.86 -3.26
C GLU A 34 4.72 -9.13 -2.78
N ILE A 35 3.86 -8.12 -2.90
CA ILE A 35 2.49 -8.17 -2.41
C ILE A 35 1.58 -7.72 -3.54
N SER A 36 0.57 -8.53 -3.81
CA SER A 36 -0.55 -8.20 -4.68
C SER A 36 -1.83 -8.30 -3.87
N LEU A 37 -2.60 -7.22 -3.85
CA LEU A 37 -3.90 -7.17 -3.20
C LEU A 37 -4.91 -6.46 -4.09
N ARG A 38 -6.18 -6.80 -3.91
CA ARG A 38 -7.28 -6.03 -4.47
C ARG A 38 -7.86 -5.17 -3.36
N MET A 39 -7.91 -3.87 -3.59
CA MET A 39 -8.52 -2.93 -2.66
C MET A 39 -9.64 -2.16 -3.34
N LYS A 40 -10.69 -1.87 -2.57
CA LYS A 40 -11.77 -0.97 -3.00
C LYS A 40 -11.27 0.47 -2.86
N MET A 41 -11.52 1.28 -3.88
CA MET A 41 -11.17 2.70 -3.92
C MET A 41 -12.46 3.50 -3.99
N ALA A 42 -12.74 4.28 -2.94
CA ALA A 42 -13.98 5.04 -2.87
C ALA A 42 -14.03 6.15 -3.94
N GLU A 43 -12.90 6.83 -4.13
CA GLU A 43 -12.78 7.99 -5.00
C GLU A 43 -11.43 7.98 -5.73
N THR A 44 -11.29 8.86 -6.74
CA THR A 44 -9.98 9.12 -7.34
C THR A 44 -9.02 9.67 -6.29
N GLY A 45 -7.84 9.07 -6.18
CA GLY A 45 -6.86 9.48 -5.19
C GLY A 45 -5.53 8.75 -5.33
N LYS A 46 -4.61 9.08 -4.42
CA LYS A 46 -3.31 8.44 -4.36
C LYS A 46 -3.37 7.22 -3.44
N VAL A 47 -2.81 6.12 -3.94
CA VAL A 47 -2.47 4.95 -3.14
C VAL A 47 -0.99 5.04 -2.81
N ARG A 48 -0.66 5.05 -1.52
CA ARG A 48 0.70 5.15 -1.00
C ARG A 48 1.11 3.85 -0.34
N ALA A 49 2.24 3.30 -0.77
CA ALA A 49 2.93 2.22 -0.09
C ALA A 49 4.01 2.80 0.81
N LEU A 50 3.96 2.48 2.10
CA LEU A 50 4.99 2.76 3.09
C LEU A 50 5.75 1.46 3.35
N VAL A 51 7.08 1.50 3.26
CA VAL A 51 7.94 0.34 3.45
C VAL A 51 8.92 0.66 4.56
N LYS A 52 8.94 -0.14 5.62
CA LYS A 52 9.95 -0.07 6.66
C LYS A 52 11.14 -0.95 6.29
N SER A 53 12.32 -0.35 6.22
CA SER A 53 13.57 -1.05 5.88
C SER A 53 14.69 -0.54 6.76
N GLY A 54 15.35 -1.45 7.50
CA GLY A 54 16.51 -1.08 8.34
C GLY A 54 16.23 0.02 9.38
N GLY A 55 14.99 0.15 9.84
CA GLY A 55 14.57 1.19 10.81
C GLY A 55 14.04 2.47 10.18
N ASN A 56 14.22 2.69 8.88
CA ASN A 56 13.70 3.86 8.16
C ASN A 56 12.39 3.54 7.45
N TYR A 57 11.55 4.56 7.26
CA TYR A 57 10.33 4.46 6.44
C TYR A 57 10.57 5.09 5.07
N TYR A 58 10.26 4.33 4.04
CA TYR A 58 10.28 4.74 2.65
C TYR A 58 8.85 4.79 2.13
N SER A 59 8.54 5.72 1.24
CA SER A 59 7.20 5.82 0.66
C SER A 59 7.26 5.87 -0.86
N SER A 60 6.28 5.23 -1.50
CA SER A 60 6.00 5.39 -2.92
C SER A 60 4.50 5.61 -3.08
N ALA A 61 4.11 6.53 -3.95
CA ALA A 61 2.70 6.83 -4.20
C ALA A 61 2.38 6.68 -5.68
N LYS A 62 1.22 6.08 -5.97
CA LYS A 62 0.68 5.96 -7.31
C LYS A 62 -0.73 6.55 -7.33
N GLU A 63 -1.00 7.39 -8.30
CA GLU A 63 -2.35 7.91 -8.51
C GLU A 63 -3.23 6.84 -9.16
N VAL A 64 -4.42 6.63 -8.60
CA VAL A 64 -5.42 5.70 -9.10
C VAL A 64 -6.68 6.50 -9.39
N LYS A 65 -7.04 6.56 -10.67
CA LYS A 65 -8.23 7.27 -11.14
C LYS A 65 -9.39 6.30 -11.25
N ILE A 66 -10.49 6.62 -10.58
CA ILE A 66 -11.77 5.92 -10.71
C ILE A 66 -12.62 6.69 -11.71
N THR A 67 -13.09 6.01 -12.75
CA THR A 67 -13.90 6.59 -13.82
C THR A 67 -15.38 6.66 -13.45
N ILE A 68 -15.89 5.66 -12.71
CA ILE A 68 -17.27 5.60 -12.20
C ILE A 68 -17.19 4.99 -10.78
N GLY A 69 -17.73 5.71 -9.78
CA GLY A 69 -17.48 5.54 -8.35
C GLY A 69 -17.50 4.09 -7.83
N GLY A 70 -16.43 3.71 -7.13
CA GLY A 70 -16.15 2.34 -6.67
C GLY A 70 -16.32 2.15 -5.17
N CYS A 71 -17.45 2.55 -4.61
CA CYS A 71 -17.92 2.10 -3.29
C CYS A 71 -19.45 1.98 -3.27
N GLY A 72 -20.01 1.37 -4.32
CA GLY A 72 -21.40 0.92 -4.38
C GLY A 72 -21.39 -0.60 -4.42
N GLY A 73 -22.26 -1.23 -3.63
CA GLY A 73 -22.52 -2.67 -3.73
C GLY A 73 -23.02 -3.08 -5.12
#